data_AF-H2FXI8-F1
#
_entry.id   AF-H2FXI8-F1
#
_cell.length_a   1.000
_cell.length_b   1.000
_cell.length_c   1.000
_cell.angle_alpha   90.00
_cell.angle_beta   90.00
_cell.angle_gamma   90.00
#
_symmetry.space_group_name_H-M   'P 1'
#
loop_
_entity.id
_entity.type
_entity.pdbx_description
1 polymer ?
#
loop_
_entity_poly.entity_id
_entity_poly.type
_entity_poly.pdbx_seq_one_letter_code
_entity_poly.pdbx_strand_id
1 'polypeptide(L)'
;MRVLITGANGFVGQNLVAHLGERANITLVPFTRGHRPADLPALLEGVDFVFHLAGINRPQDPAEFASGNADLTRSLCQAIHATGRAIPVLYTSSIQAEQSNPYGESKRQAEQALLDLAGQHGSAVHLFRLPNVFGKWARPNYNSAVATFCHNISRDLPIQINDPTAEIRLVYIDDVISHFVTVMEGKLAGNPFVEVAPEYRITVGELAGQLQRFRDSRDTLVTEQVGTGLVRALYSTYLSYLPPERFTYPVPKYGDERGVFVEMLKTPDAGQFSFFTAHPGITRGGHYHHSKTEKFLVIKGQACFRFRHIMSGEFYELFTSGEQPEIVETVPGWTHDVTNVGNDEMVVMLWANEIFDREHPDTYARPVGTQA
;
A
#
# COMPACT_ATOMS: atom_id res chain seq x y z
N MET A 1 -19.72 0.53 -22.00
CA MET A 1 -20.45 1.14 -20.87
C MET A 1 -19.97 2.57 -20.71
N ARG A 2 -20.86 3.56 -20.69
CA ARG A 2 -20.52 4.97 -20.44
C ARG A 2 -20.80 5.32 -18.97
N VAL A 3 -19.81 5.87 -18.28
CA VAL A 3 -19.87 6.09 -16.83
C VAL A 3 -19.63 7.57 -16.51
N LEU A 4 -20.62 8.22 -15.89
CA LEU A 4 -20.47 9.59 -15.40
C LEU A 4 -19.82 9.57 -14.02
N ILE A 5 -18.77 10.37 -13.81
CA ILE A 5 -18.10 10.51 -12.51
C ILE A 5 -18.13 11.98 -12.09
N THR A 6 -18.98 12.34 -11.13
CA THR A 6 -18.90 13.68 -10.52
C THR A 6 -17.77 13.73 -9.50
N GLY A 7 -17.11 14.89 -9.38
CA GLY A 7 -15.95 15.01 -8.52
C GLY A 7 -14.73 14.25 -9.05
N ALA A 8 -14.64 14.03 -10.37
CA ALA A 8 -13.60 13.21 -11.00
C ALA A 8 -12.15 13.66 -10.70
N ASN A 9 -11.93 14.95 -10.41
CA ASN A 9 -10.61 15.49 -10.05
C ASN A 9 -10.31 15.43 -8.54
N GLY A 10 -11.23 14.94 -7.71
CA GLY A 10 -11.03 14.74 -6.28
C GLY A 10 -10.25 13.46 -5.99
N PHE A 11 -9.81 13.30 -4.73
CA PHE A 11 -9.04 12.13 -4.29
C PHE A 11 -9.65 10.78 -4.69
N VAL A 12 -10.93 10.54 -4.36
CA VAL A 12 -11.62 9.29 -4.72
C VAL A 12 -11.85 9.21 -6.24
N GLY A 13 -12.23 10.34 -6.86
CA GLY A 13 -12.46 10.42 -8.30
C GLY A 13 -11.23 10.08 -9.14
N GLN A 14 -10.06 10.60 -8.79
CA GLN A 14 -8.81 10.32 -9.50
C GLN A 14 -8.43 8.85 -9.40
N ASN A 15 -8.57 8.26 -8.21
CA ASN A 15 -8.36 6.82 -8.03
C ASN A 15 -9.35 5.99 -8.86
N LEU A 16 -10.64 6.36 -8.89
CA LEU A 16 -11.62 5.66 -9.71
C LEU A 16 -11.35 5.79 -11.22
N VAL A 17 -11.03 7.00 -11.69
CA VAL A 17 -10.71 7.28 -13.10
C VAL A 17 -9.50 6.46 -13.54
N ALA A 18 -8.46 6.34 -12.72
CA ALA A 18 -7.31 5.51 -13.03
C ALA A 18 -7.69 4.03 -13.20
N HIS A 19 -8.40 3.45 -12.23
CA HIS A 19 -8.79 2.03 -12.27
C HIS A 19 -9.78 1.70 -13.40
N LEU A 20 -10.75 2.58 -13.69
CA LEU A 20 -11.69 2.35 -14.77
C LEU A 20 -11.09 2.65 -16.15
N GLY A 21 -10.09 3.55 -16.23
CA GLY A 21 -9.38 3.89 -17.46
C GLY A 21 -8.56 2.74 -18.05
N GLU A 22 -8.18 1.76 -17.22
CA GLU A 22 -7.51 0.52 -17.66
C GLU A 22 -8.45 -0.44 -18.40
N ARG A 23 -9.77 -0.19 -18.38
CA ARG A 23 -10.78 -1.08 -18.97
C ARG A 23 -11.25 -0.55 -20.32
N ALA A 24 -10.85 -1.24 -21.40
CA ALA A 24 -11.16 -0.84 -22.78
C ALA A 24 -12.67 -0.75 -23.11
N ASN A 25 -13.54 -1.41 -22.34
CA ASN A 25 -14.99 -1.40 -22.53
C ASN A 25 -15.73 -0.29 -21.77
N ILE A 26 -15.00 0.58 -21.04
CA ILE A 26 -15.55 1.70 -20.28
C ILE A 26 -15.17 3.02 -20.93
N THR A 27 -16.18 3.88 -21.13
CA THR A 27 -15.99 5.27 -21.54
C THR A 27 -16.31 6.17 -20.35
N LEU A 28 -15.32 6.94 -19.89
CA LEU A 28 -15.47 7.83 -18.75
C LEU A 28 -16.01 9.20 -19.18
N VAL A 29 -17.00 9.70 -18.46
CA VAL A 29 -17.57 11.04 -18.62
C VAL A 29 -17.30 11.82 -17.32
N PRO A 30 -16.24 12.64 -17.24
CA PRO A 30 -15.91 13.35 -16.01
C PRO A 30 -16.79 14.60 -15.83
N PHE A 31 -17.33 14.78 -14.62
CA PHE A 31 -17.95 16.02 -14.17
C PHE A 31 -17.13 16.61 -13.02
N THR A 32 -16.64 17.83 -13.20
CA THR A 32 -15.66 18.50 -12.31
C THR A 32 -16.13 19.91 -11.93
N ARG A 33 -15.37 20.62 -11.10
CA ARG A 33 -15.68 22.02 -10.72
C ARG A 33 -15.74 23.00 -11.90
N GLY A 34 -15.19 22.64 -13.06
CA GLY A 34 -15.30 23.45 -14.28
C GLY A 34 -16.65 23.33 -14.99
N HIS A 35 -17.50 22.38 -14.59
CA HIS A 35 -18.83 22.16 -15.15
C HIS A 35 -19.91 22.80 -14.28
N ARG A 36 -21.04 23.12 -14.90
CA ARG A 36 -22.24 23.65 -14.24
C ARG A 36 -23.32 22.57 -14.19
N PRO A 37 -24.26 22.62 -13.23
CA PRO A 37 -25.40 21.70 -13.20
C PRO A 37 -26.21 21.66 -14.51
N ALA A 38 -26.28 22.79 -15.23
CA ALA A 38 -26.94 22.88 -16.53
C ALA A 38 -26.29 22.03 -17.63
N ASP A 39 -25.04 21.57 -17.44
CA ASP A 39 -24.35 20.72 -18.40
C ASP A 39 -24.70 19.22 -18.21
N LEU A 40 -25.32 18.85 -17.07
CA LEU A 40 -25.66 17.47 -16.72
C LEU A 40 -26.54 16.75 -17.75
N PRO A 41 -27.60 17.37 -18.34
CA PRO A 41 -28.44 16.67 -19.32
C PRO A 41 -27.66 16.16 -20.53
N ALA A 42 -26.72 16.96 -21.06
CA ALA A 42 -25.87 16.55 -22.18
C ALA A 42 -24.86 15.48 -21.77
N LEU A 43 -24.28 15.60 -20.57
CA LEU A 43 -23.31 14.63 -20.06
C LEU A 43 -23.93 13.27 -19.71
N LEU A 44 -25.23 13.23 -19.41
CA LEU A 44 -25.97 12.00 -19.13
C LEU A 44 -26.38 11.23 -20.41
N GLU A 45 -26.15 11.81 -21.60
CA GLU A 45 -26.50 11.14 -22.86
C GLU A 45 -25.71 9.83 -23.04
N GLY A 46 -26.46 8.74 -23.19
CA GLY A 46 -25.92 7.39 -23.30
C GLY A 46 -25.22 6.86 -22.05
N VAL A 47 -25.29 7.55 -20.90
CA VAL A 47 -24.68 7.07 -19.64
C VAL A 47 -25.43 5.85 -19.12
N ASP A 48 -24.68 4.87 -18.63
CA ASP A 48 -25.17 3.60 -18.10
C ASP A 48 -25.04 3.50 -16.58
N PHE A 49 -24.14 4.29 -15.97
CA PHE A 49 -23.90 4.30 -14.53
C PHE A 49 -23.34 5.65 -14.07
N VAL A 50 -23.72 6.11 -12.88
CA VAL A 50 -23.22 7.36 -12.28
C VAL A 50 -22.50 7.07 -10.97
N PHE A 51 -21.24 7.52 -10.86
CA PHE A 51 -20.55 7.70 -9.58
C PHE A 51 -20.63 9.17 -9.16
N HIS A 52 -21.49 9.45 -8.18
CA HIS A 52 -21.63 10.77 -7.59
C HIS A 52 -20.64 10.94 -6.42
N LEU A 53 -19.42 11.44 -6.72
CA LEU A 53 -18.35 11.63 -5.74
C LEU A 53 -18.11 13.10 -5.38
N ALA A 54 -18.83 14.02 -6.03
CA ALA A 54 -18.75 15.43 -5.73
C ALA A 54 -19.27 15.71 -4.30
N GLY A 55 -18.49 16.47 -3.53
CA GLY A 55 -18.92 16.95 -2.23
C GLY A 55 -17.98 17.98 -1.63
N ILE A 56 -18.55 18.91 -0.86
CA ILE A 56 -17.87 19.92 -0.06
C ILE A 56 -17.69 19.38 1.35
N ASN A 57 -16.43 19.31 1.81
CA ASN A 57 -16.05 18.74 3.11
C ASN A 57 -15.47 19.76 4.11
N ARG A 58 -14.89 20.87 3.64
CA ARG A 58 -14.34 21.96 4.47
C ARG A 58 -14.53 23.31 3.76
N PRO A 59 -15.75 23.87 3.75
CA PRO A 59 -15.99 25.21 3.25
C PRO A 59 -15.49 26.26 4.23
N GLN A 60 -15.37 27.50 3.75
CA GLN A 60 -15.14 28.65 4.63
C GLN A 60 -16.44 29.05 5.34
N ASP A 61 -17.58 28.96 4.65
CA ASP A 61 -18.91 29.15 5.23
C ASP A 61 -19.67 27.81 5.36
N PRO A 62 -20.14 27.42 6.55
CA PRO A 62 -20.99 26.23 6.74
C PRO A 62 -22.23 26.16 5.83
N ALA A 63 -22.78 27.29 5.37
CA ALA A 63 -23.90 27.30 4.43
C ALA A 63 -23.55 26.69 3.05
N GLU A 64 -22.27 26.69 2.68
CA GLU A 64 -21.77 26.02 1.47
C GLU A 64 -21.95 24.50 1.53
N PHE A 65 -22.09 23.89 2.71
CA PHE A 65 -22.39 22.46 2.81
C PHE A 65 -23.76 22.13 2.20
N ALA A 66 -24.78 22.91 2.51
CA ALA A 66 -26.14 22.69 2.01
C ALA A 66 -26.20 22.94 0.49
N SER A 67 -25.73 24.11 0.06
CA SER A 67 -25.75 24.52 -1.35
C SER A 67 -24.81 23.69 -2.25
N GLY A 68 -23.71 23.18 -1.72
CA GLY A 68 -22.75 22.39 -2.50
C GLY A 68 -23.12 20.93 -2.69
N ASN A 69 -23.66 20.28 -1.65
CA ASN A 69 -23.93 18.84 -1.67
C ASN A 69 -25.39 18.54 -2.06
N ALA A 70 -26.35 19.13 -1.35
CA ALA A 70 -27.77 18.79 -1.56
C ALA A 70 -28.26 19.31 -2.91
N ASP A 71 -27.95 20.55 -3.28
CA ASP A 71 -28.46 21.15 -4.52
C ASP A 71 -27.86 20.49 -5.78
N LEU A 72 -26.57 20.16 -5.76
CA LEU A 72 -25.94 19.42 -6.85
C LEU A 72 -26.54 18.02 -6.98
N THR A 73 -26.78 17.33 -5.86
CA THR A 73 -27.42 16.02 -5.86
C THR A 73 -28.84 16.11 -6.44
N ARG A 74 -29.64 17.09 -6.00
CA ARG A 74 -31.00 17.32 -6.55
C ARG A 74 -30.95 17.62 -8.05
N SER A 75 -30.01 18.44 -8.50
CA SER A 75 -29.83 18.76 -9.92
C SER A 75 -29.49 17.49 -10.74
N LEU A 76 -28.65 16.62 -10.19
CA LEU A 76 -28.33 15.32 -10.80
C LEU A 76 -29.56 14.41 -10.86
N CYS A 77 -30.31 14.28 -9.76
CA CYS A 77 -31.54 13.48 -9.74
C CYS A 77 -32.56 13.99 -10.77
N GLN A 78 -32.76 15.30 -10.86
CA GLN A 78 -33.64 15.93 -11.85
C GLN A 78 -33.18 15.65 -13.29
N ALA A 79 -31.88 15.77 -13.55
CA ALA A 79 -31.32 15.50 -14.86
C ALA A 79 -31.46 14.02 -15.25
N ILE A 80 -31.24 13.09 -14.32
CA ILE A 80 -31.46 11.64 -14.54
C ILE A 80 -32.94 11.37 -14.82
N HIS A 81 -33.85 11.92 -14.02
CA HIS A 81 -35.30 11.77 -14.20
C HIS A 81 -35.74 12.26 -15.59
N ALA A 82 -35.21 13.41 -16.04
CA ALA A 82 -35.52 13.96 -17.36
C ALA A 82 -35.05 13.08 -18.54
N THR A 83 -34.11 12.15 -18.32
CA THR A 83 -33.70 11.19 -19.36
C THR A 83 -34.74 10.08 -19.60
N GLY A 84 -35.64 9.84 -18.65
CA GLY A 84 -36.57 8.70 -18.66
C GLY A 84 -35.89 7.32 -18.55
N ARG A 85 -34.58 7.25 -18.32
CA ARG A 85 -33.81 6.01 -18.19
C ARG A 85 -33.45 5.76 -16.73
N ALA A 86 -33.75 4.58 -16.20
CA ALA A 86 -33.37 4.17 -14.84
C ALA A 86 -31.85 3.96 -14.72
N ILE A 87 -31.06 5.04 -14.72
CA ILE A 87 -29.61 5.02 -14.60
C ILE A 87 -29.24 4.78 -13.12
N PRO A 88 -28.48 3.72 -12.79
CA PRO A 88 -28.00 3.49 -11.43
C PRO A 88 -27.04 4.57 -10.93
N VAL A 89 -27.12 4.89 -9.64
CA VAL A 89 -26.29 5.92 -9.00
C VAL A 89 -25.62 5.36 -7.75
N LEU A 90 -24.29 5.46 -7.71
CA LEU A 90 -23.51 5.29 -6.48
C LEU A 90 -23.15 6.66 -5.91
N TYR A 91 -23.41 6.87 -4.63
CA TYR A 91 -23.07 8.11 -3.93
C TYR A 91 -22.15 7.89 -2.74
N THR A 92 -21.11 8.74 -2.63
CA THR A 92 -20.27 8.81 -1.43
C THR A 92 -20.83 9.78 -0.41
N SER A 93 -21.54 9.22 0.56
CA SER A 93 -21.90 9.89 1.79
C SER A 93 -20.77 9.80 2.83
N SER A 94 -21.11 10.01 4.10
CA SER A 94 -20.18 10.00 5.23
C SER A 94 -20.86 9.37 6.44
N ILE A 95 -20.11 8.70 7.32
CA ILE A 95 -20.62 8.29 8.65
C ILE A 95 -21.15 9.48 9.46
N GLN A 96 -20.71 10.71 9.16
CA GLN A 96 -21.26 11.91 9.81
C GLN A 96 -22.72 12.18 9.45
N ALA A 97 -23.26 11.54 8.41
CA ALA A 97 -24.69 11.58 8.11
C ALA A 97 -25.56 11.01 9.25
N GLU A 98 -24.97 10.33 10.23
CA GLU A 98 -25.67 9.88 11.44
C GLU A 98 -25.65 10.92 12.56
N GLN A 99 -24.86 11.99 12.42
CA GLN A 99 -24.67 13.01 13.45
C GLN A 99 -25.51 14.26 13.19
N SER A 100 -25.92 14.95 14.25
CA SER A 100 -26.64 16.22 14.19
C SER A 100 -25.68 17.41 14.04
N ASN A 101 -24.92 17.44 12.95
CA ASN A 101 -24.04 18.56 12.60
C ASN A 101 -24.30 19.04 11.14
N PRO A 102 -23.91 20.27 10.76
CA PRO A 102 -24.25 20.83 9.43
C PRO A 102 -23.78 19.99 8.24
N TYR A 103 -22.59 19.37 8.34
CA TYR A 103 -22.06 18.51 7.28
C TYR A 103 -22.83 17.18 7.20
N GLY A 104 -23.13 16.58 8.35
CA GLY A 104 -23.97 15.38 8.45
C GLY A 104 -25.38 15.59 7.89
N GLU A 105 -26.01 16.70 8.23
CA GLU A 105 -27.33 17.06 7.73
C GLU A 105 -27.32 17.28 6.21
N SER A 106 -26.33 17.99 5.68
CA SER A 106 -26.12 18.16 4.24
C SER A 106 -25.98 16.80 3.52
N LYS A 107 -25.26 15.84 4.10
CA LYS A 107 -25.13 14.48 3.55
C LYS A 107 -26.44 13.70 3.59
N ARG A 108 -27.21 13.76 4.69
CA ARG A 108 -28.55 13.15 4.78
C ARG A 108 -29.52 13.71 3.74
N GLN A 109 -29.50 15.01 3.50
CA GLN A 109 -30.38 15.61 2.49
C GLN A 109 -30.07 15.12 1.07
N ALA A 110 -28.79 14.93 0.75
CA ALA A 110 -28.37 14.30 -0.50
C ALA A 110 -28.78 12.82 -0.57
N GLU A 111 -28.61 12.05 0.52
CA GLU A 111 -29.10 10.67 0.62
C GLU A 111 -30.62 10.60 0.34
N GLN A 112 -31.41 11.47 0.97
CA GLN A 112 -32.86 11.52 0.79
C GLN A 112 -33.25 11.80 -0.67
N ALA A 113 -32.61 12.78 -1.32
CA ALA A 113 -32.90 13.10 -2.71
C ALA A 113 -32.61 11.92 -3.68
N LEU A 114 -31.63 11.07 -3.36
CA LEU A 114 -31.33 9.86 -4.12
C LEU A 114 -32.33 8.73 -3.80
N LEU A 115 -32.71 8.56 -2.54
CA LEU A 115 -33.76 7.60 -2.17
C LEU A 115 -35.10 7.94 -2.82
N ASP A 116 -35.44 9.23 -2.90
CA ASP A 116 -36.63 9.71 -3.62
C ASP A 116 -36.55 9.39 -5.12
N LEU A 117 -35.37 9.57 -5.74
CA LEU A 117 -35.12 9.16 -7.13
C LEU A 117 -35.36 7.66 -7.31
N ALA A 118 -34.85 6.84 -6.40
CA ALA A 118 -35.05 5.39 -6.46
C ALA A 118 -36.54 5.01 -6.35
N GLY A 119 -37.26 5.60 -5.40
CA GLY A 119 -38.68 5.32 -5.18
C GLY A 119 -39.61 5.82 -6.29
N GLN A 120 -39.31 6.98 -6.88
CA GLN A 120 -40.17 7.62 -7.88
C GLN A 120 -39.84 7.22 -9.32
N HIS A 121 -38.58 6.97 -9.63
CA HIS A 121 -38.08 6.75 -10.99
C HIS A 121 -37.57 5.33 -11.24
N GLY A 122 -37.32 4.54 -10.19
CA GLY A 122 -36.84 3.16 -10.30
C GLY A 122 -35.34 3.02 -10.59
N SER A 123 -34.56 4.11 -10.53
CA SER A 123 -33.10 4.05 -10.59
C SER A 123 -32.55 3.32 -9.36
N ALA A 124 -31.68 2.32 -9.55
CA ALA A 124 -30.96 1.70 -8.44
C ALA A 124 -30.02 2.73 -7.78
N VAL A 125 -30.00 2.76 -6.44
CA VAL A 125 -29.20 3.70 -5.66
C VAL A 125 -28.36 2.96 -4.64
N HIS A 126 -27.07 3.30 -4.60
CA HIS A 126 -26.08 2.72 -3.69
C HIS A 126 -25.41 3.84 -2.89
N LEU A 127 -25.66 3.89 -1.59
CA LEU A 127 -25.23 4.91 -0.65
C LEU A 127 -24.08 4.37 0.21
N PHE A 128 -22.92 4.99 0.10
CA PHE A 128 -21.74 4.63 0.87
C PHE A 128 -21.51 5.66 1.97
N ARG A 129 -21.86 5.33 3.23
CA ARG A 129 -21.50 6.16 4.40
C ARG A 129 -20.06 5.87 4.80
N LEU A 130 -19.12 6.47 4.06
CA LEU A 130 -17.69 6.21 4.27
C LEU A 130 -17.19 6.84 5.58
N PRO A 131 -16.32 6.15 6.34
CA PRO A 131 -15.51 6.79 7.37
C PRO A 131 -14.39 7.62 6.71
N ASN A 132 -13.30 7.92 7.41
CA ASN A 132 -12.20 8.66 6.80
C ASN A 132 -11.52 7.80 5.72
N VAL A 133 -11.57 8.23 4.47
CA VAL A 133 -10.88 7.53 3.37
C VAL A 133 -9.41 7.98 3.34
N PHE A 134 -8.48 7.04 3.24
CA PHE A 134 -7.05 7.33 3.10
C PHE A 134 -6.41 6.56 1.95
N GLY A 135 -5.30 7.09 1.43
CA GLY A 135 -4.62 6.52 0.28
C GLY A 135 -3.76 7.53 -0.48
N LYS A 136 -3.21 7.07 -1.61
CA LYS A 136 -2.46 7.91 -2.55
C LYS A 136 -3.33 9.02 -3.13
N TRP A 137 -2.72 10.19 -3.33
CA TRP A 137 -3.32 11.38 -3.95
C TRP A 137 -4.37 12.11 -3.09
N ALA A 138 -4.58 11.71 -1.83
CA ALA A 138 -5.32 12.54 -0.90
C ALA A 138 -4.54 13.85 -0.63
N ARG A 139 -5.25 14.97 -0.54
CA ARG A 139 -4.62 16.29 -0.40
C ARG A 139 -4.12 16.48 1.04
N PRO A 140 -2.80 16.68 1.28
CA PRO A 140 -2.30 17.01 2.61
C PRO A 140 -2.71 18.45 3.01
N ASN A 141 -2.70 18.74 4.31
CA ASN A 141 -3.04 20.07 4.86
C ASN A 141 -4.45 20.56 4.47
N TYR A 142 -5.37 19.64 4.20
CA TYR A 142 -6.76 19.96 3.85
C TYR A 142 -7.74 19.32 4.82
N ASN A 143 -8.10 18.04 4.67
CA ASN A 143 -9.10 17.37 5.49
C ASN A 143 -8.76 15.91 5.87
N SER A 144 -7.52 15.47 5.62
CA SER A 144 -7.05 14.11 5.94
C SER A 144 -5.82 14.18 6.85
N ALA A 145 -5.95 13.62 8.06
CA ALA A 145 -4.84 13.50 9.01
C ALA A 145 -3.75 12.56 8.44
N VAL A 146 -4.13 11.42 7.88
CA VAL A 146 -3.20 10.46 7.26
C VAL A 146 -2.38 11.13 6.15
N ALA A 147 -3.02 11.84 5.21
CA ALA A 147 -2.32 12.52 4.12
C ALA A 147 -1.34 13.59 4.65
N THR A 148 -1.79 14.37 5.63
CA THR A 148 -0.98 15.43 6.25
C THR A 148 0.23 14.86 6.98
N PHE A 149 0.04 13.80 7.77
CA PHE A 149 1.13 13.17 8.50
C PHE A 149 2.12 12.49 7.55
N CYS A 150 1.65 11.75 6.54
CA CYS A 150 2.52 11.17 5.51
C CYS A 150 3.35 12.25 4.80
N HIS A 151 2.72 13.36 4.41
CA HIS A 151 3.40 14.48 3.75
C HIS A 151 4.48 15.12 4.62
N ASN A 152 4.15 15.41 5.88
CA ASN A 152 5.05 16.09 6.80
C ASN A 152 6.21 15.17 7.21
N ILE A 153 5.92 13.95 7.65
CA ILE A 153 6.93 12.98 8.12
C ILE A 153 7.91 12.62 7.00
N SER A 154 7.42 12.42 5.76
CA SER A 154 8.30 12.14 4.61
C SER A 154 9.24 13.29 4.23
N ARG A 155 9.00 14.50 4.77
CA ARG A 155 9.78 15.74 4.54
C ARG A 155 10.45 16.26 5.80
N ASP A 156 10.47 15.48 6.88
CA ASP A 156 11.01 15.88 8.18
C ASP A 156 10.35 17.17 8.74
N LEU A 157 9.09 17.41 8.37
CA LEU A 157 8.29 18.51 8.89
C LEU A 157 7.56 18.08 10.17
N PRO A 158 7.31 19.00 11.12
CA PRO A 158 6.58 18.68 12.33
C PRO A 158 5.13 18.29 12.04
N ILE A 159 4.59 17.40 12.88
CA ILE A 159 3.16 17.10 12.94
C ILE A 159 2.58 17.66 14.23
N GLN A 160 1.30 18.03 14.20
CA GLN A 160 0.57 18.46 15.39
C GLN A 160 -0.42 17.37 15.80
N ILE A 161 -0.31 16.93 17.05
CA ILE A 161 -1.23 15.97 17.68
C ILE A 161 -1.83 16.66 18.89
N ASN A 162 -3.14 16.92 18.85
CA ASN A 162 -3.85 17.54 19.96
C ASN A 162 -4.27 16.50 21.02
N ASP A 163 -4.71 15.33 20.55
CA ASP A 163 -5.10 14.20 21.39
C ASP A 163 -4.56 12.91 20.75
N PRO A 164 -3.56 12.25 21.35
CA PRO A 164 -2.99 11.02 20.81
C PRO A 164 -3.90 9.81 20.96
N THR A 165 -4.88 9.80 21.87
CA THR A 165 -5.77 8.66 22.11
C THR A 165 -7.05 8.72 21.28
N ALA A 166 -7.32 9.85 20.63
CA ALA A 166 -8.46 9.99 19.73
C ALA A 166 -8.46 8.91 18.64
N GLU A 167 -9.53 8.13 18.57
CA GLU A 167 -9.69 7.05 17.59
C GLU A 167 -10.16 7.59 16.22
N ILE A 168 -9.60 7.05 15.15
CA ILE A 168 -9.98 7.34 13.77
C ILE A 168 -10.45 6.04 13.11
N ARG A 169 -11.69 6.07 12.59
CA ARG A 169 -12.20 5.05 11.66
C ARG A 169 -11.72 5.35 10.25
N LEU A 170 -11.15 4.35 9.58
CA LEU A 170 -10.47 4.47 8.29
C LEU A 170 -10.94 3.39 7.30
N VAL A 171 -11.02 3.75 6.02
CA VAL A 171 -11.09 2.80 4.91
C VAL A 171 -10.03 3.14 3.86
N TYR A 172 -9.37 2.12 3.32
CA TYR A 172 -8.33 2.32 2.33
C TYR A 172 -8.95 2.53 0.94
N ILE A 173 -8.36 3.44 0.16
CA ILE A 173 -8.93 3.85 -1.12
C ILE A 173 -9.12 2.70 -2.10
N ASP A 174 -8.20 1.74 -2.17
CA ASP A 174 -8.34 0.64 -3.14
C ASP A 174 -9.48 -0.32 -2.73
N ASP A 175 -9.77 -0.46 -1.42
CA ASP A 175 -10.93 -1.22 -0.95
C ASP A 175 -12.24 -0.50 -1.33
N VAL A 176 -12.28 0.83 -1.22
CA VAL A 176 -13.41 1.66 -1.68
C VAL A 176 -13.61 1.50 -3.19
N ILE A 177 -12.56 1.60 -4.00
CA ILE A 177 -12.66 1.45 -5.45
C ILE A 177 -13.08 0.03 -5.85
N SER A 178 -12.57 -1.00 -5.17
CA SER A 178 -12.97 -2.38 -5.39
C SER A 178 -14.48 -2.58 -5.16
N HIS A 179 -15.04 -1.99 -4.10
CA HIS A 179 -16.49 -2.03 -3.84
C HIS A 179 -17.28 -1.24 -4.89
N PHE A 180 -16.78 -0.08 -5.32
CA PHE A 180 -17.42 0.72 -6.39
C PHE A 180 -17.55 -0.07 -7.69
N VAL A 181 -16.46 -0.74 -8.09
CA VAL A 181 -16.44 -1.62 -9.26
C VAL A 181 -17.42 -2.78 -9.10
N THR A 182 -17.42 -3.43 -7.94
CA THR A 182 -18.32 -4.55 -7.63
C THR A 182 -19.80 -4.14 -7.73
N VAL A 183 -20.16 -2.95 -7.23
CA VAL A 183 -21.50 -2.38 -7.38
C VAL A 183 -21.85 -2.12 -8.86
N MET A 184 -20.96 -1.47 -9.60
CA MET A 184 -21.18 -1.16 -11.02
C MET A 184 -21.36 -2.41 -11.88
N GLU A 185 -20.71 -3.52 -11.51
CA GLU A 185 -20.86 -4.83 -12.16
C GLU A 185 -22.15 -5.57 -11.76
N GLY A 186 -23.02 -4.96 -10.93
CA GLY A 186 -24.29 -5.52 -10.51
C GLY A 186 -24.17 -6.69 -9.53
N LYS A 187 -23.01 -6.86 -8.89
CA LYS A 187 -22.72 -7.99 -7.99
C LYS A 187 -23.26 -7.80 -6.56
N LEU A 188 -23.80 -6.63 -6.25
CA LEU A 188 -24.41 -6.32 -4.95
C LEU A 188 -25.90 -6.02 -5.16
N ALA A 189 -26.75 -6.78 -4.47
CA ALA A 189 -28.21 -6.64 -4.52
C ALA A 189 -28.77 -6.44 -3.11
N GLY A 190 -29.89 -5.72 -3.00
CA GLY A 190 -30.63 -5.54 -1.75
C GLY A 190 -30.58 -4.10 -1.22
N ASN A 191 -29.92 -3.92 -0.05
CA ASN A 191 -29.94 -2.67 0.71
C ASN A 191 -29.30 -1.51 -0.07
N PRO A 192 -29.93 -0.33 -0.15
CA PRO A 192 -29.31 0.84 -0.75
C PRO A 192 -28.04 1.27 -0.02
N PHE A 193 -27.91 1.01 1.29
CA PHE A 193 -26.70 1.32 2.05
C PHE A 193 -25.67 0.19 1.91
N VAL A 194 -24.48 0.57 1.45
CA VAL A 194 -23.36 -0.35 1.20
C VAL A 194 -22.19 0.02 2.10
N GLU A 195 -21.68 -0.97 2.82
CA GLU A 195 -20.49 -0.83 3.66
C GLU A 195 -19.24 -1.24 2.88
N VAL A 196 -18.09 -0.66 3.23
CA VAL A 196 -16.78 -1.04 2.69
C VAL A 196 -16.04 -1.81 3.76
N ALA A 197 -15.60 -3.02 3.40
CA ALA A 197 -14.72 -3.82 4.25
C ALA A 197 -13.35 -4.02 3.57
N PRO A 198 -12.26 -4.11 4.34
CA PRO A 198 -12.19 -3.89 5.78
C PRO A 198 -12.31 -2.41 6.18
N GLU A 199 -12.95 -2.16 7.33
CA GLU A 199 -12.79 -0.90 8.05
C GLU A 199 -11.70 -1.08 9.11
N TYR A 200 -10.83 -0.08 9.23
CA TYR A 200 -9.75 -0.04 10.20
C TYR A 200 -10.02 0.98 11.30
N ARG A 201 -9.45 0.74 12.47
CA ARG A 201 -9.42 1.69 13.60
C ARG A 201 -7.99 1.85 14.07
N ILE A 202 -7.61 3.08 14.34
CA ILE A 202 -6.29 3.44 14.84
C ILE A 202 -6.40 4.76 15.62
N THR A 203 -5.63 4.91 16.69
CA THR A 203 -5.52 6.21 17.37
C THR A 203 -4.62 7.17 16.59
N VAL A 204 -4.77 8.48 16.82
CA VAL A 204 -3.89 9.50 16.21
C VAL A 204 -2.41 9.24 16.57
N GLY A 205 -2.14 8.84 17.81
CA GLY A 205 -0.79 8.53 18.30
C GLY A 205 -0.19 7.30 17.63
N GLU A 206 -0.94 6.20 17.52
CA GLU A 206 -0.50 4.99 16.82
C GLU A 206 -0.23 5.25 15.34
N LEU A 207 -1.09 6.03 14.68
CA LEU A 207 -0.89 6.44 13.28
C LEU A 207 0.43 7.20 13.12
N ALA A 208 0.68 8.20 13.97
CA ALA A 208 1.92 8.98 13.92
C ALA A 208 3.15 8.09 14.16
N GLY A 209 3.11 7.22 15.19
CA GLY A 209 4.20 6.31 15.50
C GLY A 209 4.47 5.29 14.37
N GLN A 210 3.42 4.76 13.73
CA GLN A 210 3.56 3.84 12.59
C GLN A 210 4.23 4.52 11.40
N LEU A 211 3.84 5.76 11.09
CA LEU A 211 4.44 6.53 9.99
C LEU A 211 5.89 6.94 10.28
N GLN A 212 6.24 7.22 11.53
CA GLN A 212 7.62 7.44 11.95
C GLN A 212 8.47 6.17 11.75
N ARG A 213 7.96 5.00 12.16
CA ARG A 213 8.66 3.72 11.90
C ARG A 213 8.91 3.47 10.41
N PHE A 214 7.97 3.85 9.52
CA PHE A 214 8.19 3.76 8.07
C PHE A 214 9.26 4.72 7.54
N ARG A 215 9.41 5.88 8.16
CA ARG A 215 10.49 6.82 7.83
C ARG A 215 11.83 6.25 8.28
N ASP A 216 11.90 5.82 9.53
CA ASP A 216 13.13 5.39 10.19
C ASP A 216 13.61 4.01 9.70
N SER A 217 12.72 3.21 9.10
CA SER A 217 13.08 1.92 8.47
C SER A 217 14.13 2.05 7.37
N ARG A 218 14.25 3.23 6.75
CA ARG A 218 15.27 3.50 5.72
C ARG A 218 16.67 3.61 6.30
N ASP A 219 16.79 3.97 7.58
CA ASP A 219 18.07 4.08 8.27
C ASP A 219 18.45 2.75 8.93
N THR A 220 17.46 2.03 9.50
CA THR A 220 17.68 0.75 10.20
C THR A 220 17.69 -0.46 9.28
N LEU A 221 17.12 -0.31 8.08
CA LEU A 221 16.74 -1.36 7.14
C LEU A 221 15.69 -2.35 7.68
N VAL A 222 15.10 -2.09 8.85
CA VAL A 222 14.07 -2.95 9.45
C VAL A 222 12.70 -2.54 8.93
N THR A 223 12.12 -3.34 8.03
CA THR A 223 10.78 -3.10 7.51
C THR A 223 9.72 -3.58 8.49
N GLU A 224 8.64 -2.80 8.63
CA GLU A 224 7.43 -3.20 9.35
C GLU A 224 6.70 -4.34 8.59
N GLN A 225 5.67 -4.93 9.21
CA GLN A 225 4.82 -5.98 8.62
C GLN A 225 3.87 -5.45 7.54
N VAL A 226 4.43 -4.98 6.43
CA VAL A 226 3.73 -4.26 5.36
C VAL A 226 3.06 -5.18 4.33
N GLY A 227 2.83 -6.46 4.66
CA GLY A 227 2.24 -7.44 3.74
C GLY A 227 0.72 -7.43 3.66
N THR A 228 0.03 -7.12 4.76
CA THR A 228 -1.44 -7.19 4.84
C THR A 228 -2.04 -6.07 5.72
N GLY A 229 -3.37 -5.94 5.70
CA GLY A 229 -4.12 -5.10 6.63
C GLY A 229 -3.78 -3.61 6.56
N LEU A 230 -4.00 -2.94 7.71
CA LEU A 230 -3.80 -1.49 7.85
C LEU A 230 -2.33 -1.09 7.62
N VAL A 231 -1.38 -1.86 8.12
CA VAL A 231 0.06 -1.54 8.01
C VAL A 231 0.49 -1.51 6.54
N ARG A 232 0.11 -2.50 5.72
CA ARG A 232 0.32 -2.48 4.26
C ARG A 232 -0.27 -1.24 3.60
N ALA A 233 -1.54 -0.94 3.91
CA ALA A 233 -2.26 0.18 3.31
C ALA A 233 -1.63 1.53 3.69
N LEU A 234 -1.24 1.70 4.96
CA LEU A 234 -0.55 2.90 5.44
C LEU A 234 0.86 3.02 4.83
N TYR A 235 1.60 1.93 4.69
CA TYR A 235 2.94 1.96 4.08
C TYR A 235 2.89 2.38 2.61
N SER A 236 1.98 1.78 1.83
CA SER A 236 1.76 2.16 0.44
C SER A 236 1.30 3.62 0.31
N THR A 237 0.44 4.06 1.24
CA THR A 237 0.02 5.45 1.33
C THR A 237 1.20 6.36 1.64
N TYR A 238 2.01 6.05 2.65
CA TYR A 238 3.20 6.82 3.05
C TYR A 238 4.18 7.01 1.89
N LEU A 239 4.55 5.92 1.20
CA LEU A 239 5.46 5.97 0.06
C LEU A 239 4.97 6.92 -1.04
N SER A 240 3.65 7.00 -1.27
CA SER A 240 3.08 7.91 -2.28
C SER A 240 3.27 9.41 -1.98
N TYR A 241 3.68 9.77 -0.76
CA TYR A 241 4.00 11.15 -0.39
C TYR A 241 5.51 11.45 -0.41
N LEU A 242 6.37 10.47 -0.61
CA LEU A 242 7.81 10.72 -0.77
C LEU A 242 8.02 11.70 -1.95
N PRO A 243 8.81 12.76 -1.77
CA PRO A 243 9.20 13.57 -2.91
C PRO A 243 10.15 12.76 -3.83
N PRO A 244 10.17 12.99 -5.16
CA PRO A 244 10.94 12.19 -6.12
C PRO A 244 12.43 12.04 -5.76
N GLU A 245 13.05 13.08 -5.23
CA GLU A 245 14.44 13.08 -4.78
C GLU A 245 14.71 12.12 -3.59
N ARG A 246 13.66 11.62 -2.93
CA ARG A 246 13.73 10.63 -1.84
C ARG A 246 13.29 9.23 -2.27
N PHE A 247 13.16 8.93 -3.56
CA PHE A 247 12.85 7.56 -4.01
C PHE A 247 13.97 6.55 -3.73
N THR A 248 15.20 7.02 -3.49
CA THR A 248 16.37 6.18 -3.20
C THR A 248 16.99 6.51 -1.85
N TYR A 249 17.69 5.53 -1.27
CA TYR A 249 18.57 5.70 -0.11
C TYR A 249 19.73 4.70 -0.22
N PRO A 250 20.95 5.05 0.27
CA PRO A 250 22.08 4.13 0.28
C PRO A 250 21.90 3.05 1.34
N VAL A 251 22.59 1.93 1.17
CA VAL A 251 22.63 0.82 2.13
C VAL A 251 24.07 0.52 2.57
N PRO A 252 24.29 -0.07 3.76
CA PRO A 252 25.63 -0.45 4.22
C PRO A 252 26.31 -1.41 3.25
N LYS A 253 27.55 -1.06 2.87
CA LYS A 253 28.44 -1.86 2.02
C LYS A 253 29.78 -2.00 2.71
N TYR A 254 30.21 -3.25 2.92
CA TYR A 254 31.51 -3.59 3.49
C TYR A 254 32.32 -4.31 2.40
N GLY A 255 33.56 -3.89 2.15
CA GLY A 255 34.37 -4.44 1.07
C GLY A 255 35.83 -4.62 1.46
N ASP A 256 36.45 -5.66 0.91
CA ASP A 256 37.87 -5.95 1.01
C ASP A 256 38.36 -6.64 -0.30
N GLU A 257 39.60 -7.13 -0.31
CA GLU A 257 40.21 -7.80 -1.47
C GLU A 257 39.47 -9.07 -1.93
N ARG A 258 38.54 -9.58 -1.12
CA ARG A 258 37.75 -10.79 -1.43
C ARG A 258 36.46 -10.45 -2.17
N GLY A 259 36.05 -9.18 -2.23
CA GLY A 259 34.76 -8.72 -2.78
C GLY A 259 33.99 -7.87 -1.77
N VAL A 260 32.66 -7.80 -1.90
CA VAL A 260 31.81 -6.95 -1.05
C VAL A 260 30.73 -7.75 -0.31
N PHE A 261 30.20 -7.21 0.78
CA PHE A 261 29.00 -7.65 1.48
C PHE A 261 28.09 -6.43 1.65
N VAL A 262 26.82 -6.55 1.27
CA VAL A 262 25.86 -5.46 1.25
C VAL A 262 24.59 -5.91 1.97
N GLU A 263 24.18 -5.15 2.98
CA GLU A 263 22.88 -5.33 3.64
C GLU A 263 21.77 -4.75 2.76
N MET A 264 20.61 -5.40 2.68
CA MET A 264 19.49 -4.92 1.87
C MET A 264 18.25 -4.63 2.71
N LEU A 265 17.77 -5.63 3.46
CA LEU A 265 16.48 -5.56 4.13
C LEU A 265 16.49 -6.46 5.37
N LYS A 266 15.93 -5.98 6.47
CA LYS A 266 15.77 -6.72 7.73
C LYS A 266 14.29 -6.75 8.07
N THR A 267 13.86 -7.83 8.71
CA THR A 267 12.52 -7.95 9.27
C THR A 267 12.63 -8.31 10.75
N PRO A 268 11.67 -7.90 11.59
CA PRO A 268 11.68 -8.28 13.00
C PRO A 268 11.57 -9.80 13.25
N ASP A 269 10.91 -10.51 12.33
CA ASP A 269 10.39 -11.87 12.56
C ASP A 269 10.62 -12.85 11.41
N ALA A 270 11.17 -12.41 10.28
CA ALA A 270 11.40 -13.23 9.09
C ALA A 270 12.84 -13.10 8.54
N GLY A 271 13.78 -12.71 9.40
CA GLY A 271 15.21 -12.66 9.10
C GLY A 271 15.71 -11.43 8.34
N GLN A 272 16.93 -11.56 7.83
CA GLN A 272 17.70 -10.51 7.16
C GLN A 272 18.15 -10.96 5.77
N PHE A 273 17.99 -10.08 4.80
CA PHE A 273 18.43 -10.23 3.41
C PHE A 273 19.67 -9.36 3.15
N SER A 274 20.66 -9.97 2.51
CA SER A 274 21.91 -9.36 2.10
C SER A 274 22.39 -10.00 0.80
N PHE A 275 23.44 -9.45 0.19
CA PHE A 275 24.20 -10.17 -0.83
C PHE A 275 25.68 -9.96 -0.62
N PHE A 276 26.48 -10.88 -1.18
CA PHE A 276 27.91 -10.70 -1.24
C PHE A 276 28.47 -11.05 -2.61
N THR A 277 29.66 -10.53 -2.89
CA THR A 277 30.46 -10.92 -4.06
C THR A 277 31.74 -11.62 -3.65
N ALA A 278 32.24 -12.46 -4.54
CA ALA A 278 33.54 -13.11 -4.38
C ALA A 278 34.30 -13.13 -5.71
N HIS A 279 35.57 -12.70 -5.70
CA HIS A 279 36.44 -12.82 -6.87
C HIS A 279 36.84 -14.29 -7.14
N PRO A 280 37.33 -14.63 -8.34
CA PRO A 280 37.76 -16.00 -8.67
C PRO A 280 38.73 -16.59 -7.64
N GLY A 281 38.49 -17.83 -7.23
CA GLY A 281 39.32 -18.55 -6.25
C GLY A 281 39.15 -18.11 -4.79
N ILE A 282 38.33 -17.09 -4.50
CA ILE A 282 38.09 -16.61 -3.14
C ILE A 282 37.11 -17.54 -2.42
N THR A 283 37.49 -17.93 -1.20
CA THR A 283 36.62 -18.61 -0.23
C THR A 283 36.12 -17.64 0.84
N ARG A 284 34.82 -17.73 1.17
CA ARG A 284 34.15 -17.06 2.29
C ARG A 284 33.50 -18.10 3.19
N GLY A 285 33.27 -17.76 4.47
CA GLY A 285 32.75 -18.70 5.47
C GLY A 285 33.87 -19.23 6.38
N GLY A 286 33.92 -20.54 6.58
CA GLY A 286 34.86 -21.19 7.51
C GLY A 286 34.42 -21.07 8.96
N HIS A 287 33.12 -21.15 9.20
CA HIS A 287 32.51 -21.05 10.52
C HIS A 287 31.24 -21.90 10.61
N TYR A 288 30.74 -22.08 11.83
CA TYR A 288 29.45 -22.73 12.09
C TYR A 288 28.59 -21.88 13.03
N HIS A 289 27.31 -22.28 13.15
CA HIS A 289 26.31 -21.68 14.02
C HIS A 289 25.68 -22.75 14.94
N HIS A 290 25.21 -22.34 16.12
CA HIS A 290 24.41 -23.23 16.98
C HIS A 290 22.92 -23.18 16.61
N SER A 291 22.41 -22.02 16.21
CA SER A 291 20.99 -21.77 15.95
C SER A 291 20.75 -20.96 14.67
N LYS A 292 21.64 -20.02 14.34
CA LYS A 292 21.54 -19.23 13.11
C LYS A 292 21.55 -20.15 11.90
N THR A 293 20.66 -19.87 10.96
CA THR A 293 20.58 -20.56 9.67
C THR A 293 20.52 -19.56 8.55
N GLU A 294 21.03 -19.99 7.40
CA GLU A 294 21.09 -19.17 6.21
C GLU A 294 20.62 -19.94 4.97
N LYS A 295 20.15 -19.19 3.99
CA LYS A 295 19.85 -19.66 2.63
C LYS A 295 20.69 -18.85 1.66
N PHE A 296 21.57 -19.53 0.93
CA PHE A 296 22.35 -18.96 -0.16
C PHE A 296 21.70 -19.28 -1.50
N LEU A 297 21.65 -18.27 -2.37
CA LEU A 297 21.26 -18.41 -3.77
C LEU A 297 22.33 -17.77 -4.64
N VAL A 298 23.05 -18.56 -5.44
CA VAL A 298 24.00 -18.03 -6.42
C VAL A 298 23.19 -17.39 -7.55
N ILE A 299 23.33 -16.08 -7.73
CA ILE A 299 22.66 -15.32 -8.81
C ILE A 299 23.54 -15.28 -10.06
N LYS A 300 24.86 -15.17 -9.87
CA LYS A 300 25.84 -15.11 -10.95
C LYS A 300 27.12 -15.83 -10.52
N GLY A 301 27.74 -16.53 -11.46
CA GLY A 301 29.01 -17.25 -11.24
C GLY A 301 28.80 -18.72 -10.86
N GLN A 302 29.89 -19.36 -10.45
CA GLN A 302 29.93 -20.78 -10.08
C GLN A 302 30.49 -20.90 -8.67
N ALA A 303 29.79 -21.64 -7.81
CA ALA A 303 30.14 -21.80 -6.41
C ALA A 303 30.38 -23.26 -6.07
N CYS A 304 31.39 -23.50 -5.23
CA CYS A 304 31.56 -24.74 -4.49
C CYS A 304 31.23 -24.46 -3.03
N PHE A 305 30.20 -25.11 -2.48
CA PHE A 305 29.90 -25.08 -1.05
C PHE A 305 30.46 -26.34 -0.40
N ARG A 306 31.12 -26.19 0.74
CA ARG A 306 31.66 -27.30 1.52
C ARG A 306 31.14 -27.24 2.94
N PHE A 307 30.87 -28.41 3.50
CA PHE A 307 30.32 -28.59 4.84
C PHE A 307 31.09 -29.65 5.60
N ARG A 308 31.27 -29.45 6.91
CA ARG A 308 31.75 -30.50 7.82
C ARG A 308 31.04 -30.48 9.14
N HIS A 309 30.49 -31.62 9.55
CA HIS A 309 29.82 -31.75 10.85
C HIS A 309 30.82 -31.60 12.00
N ILE A 310 30.51 -30.75 12.99
CA ILE A 310 31.47 -30.35 14.03
C ILE A 310 31.87 -31.46 15.02
N MET A 311 31.05 -32.50 15.16
CA MET A 311 31.34 -33.67 16.01
C MET A 311 31.78 -34.91 15.21
N SER A 312 30.97 -35.39 14.26
CA SER A 312 31.29 -36.61 13.49
C SER A 312 32.41 -36.44 12.46
N GLY A 313 32.69 -35.20 12.02
CA GLY A 313 33.64 -34.94 10.94
C GLY A 313 33.13 -35.30 9.55
N GLU A 314 31.85 -35.72 9.42
CA GLU A 314 31.19 -36.01 8.15
C GLU A 314 31.35 -34.82 7.19
N PHE A 315 31.73 -35.11 5.95
CA PHE A 315 32.05 -34.11 4.93
C PHE A 315 31.05 -34.18 3.79
N TYR A 316 30.61 -33.01 3.32
CA TYR A 316 29.72 -32.87 2.17
C TYR A 316 30.16 -31.68 1.32
N GLU A 317 30.17 -31.86 0.00
CA GLU A 317 30.46 -30.79 -0.95
C GLU A 317 29.44 -30.81 -2.09
N LEU A 318 29.14 -29.62 -2.61
CA LEU A 318 28.26 -29.45 -3.76
C LEU A 318 28.71 -28.27 -4.63
N PHE A 319 28.34 -28.33 -5.91
CA PHE A 319 28.61 -27.30 -6.89
C PHE A 319 27.28 -26.76 -7.43
N THR A 320 27.17 -25.44 -7.48
CA THR A 320 25.97 -24.77 -8.00
C THR A 320 26.35 -23.51 -8.76
N SER A 321 25.41 -22.93 -9.51
CA SER A 321 25.69 -21.77 -10.36
C SER A 321 24.46 -20.88 -10.55
N GLY A 322 24.68 -19.67 -11.06
CA GLY A 322 23.58 -18.77 -11.43
C GLY A 322 22.72 -19.25 -12.60
N GLU A 323 23.17 -20.25 -13.39
CA GLU A 323 22.40 -20.82 -14.50
C GLU A 323 21.32 -21.81 -14.02
N GLN A 324 21.52 -22.39 -12.84
CA GLN A 324 20.59 -23.33 -12.22
C GLN A 324 20.28 -22.86 -10.79
N PRO A 325 19.21 -22.07 -10.60
CA PRO A 325 18.85 -21.54 -9.29
C PRO A 325 18.58 -22.67 -8.29
N GLU A 326 19.42 -22.75 -7.26
CA GLU A 326 19.36 -23.75 -6.20
C GLU A 326 19.65 -23.09 -4.85
N ILE A 327 18.85 -23.41 -3.84
CA ILE A 327 19.07 -22.92 -2.47
C ILE A 327 20.02 -23.87 -1.75
N VAL A 328 21.08 -23.30 -1.18
CA VAL A 328 22.01 -24.01 -0.30
C VAL A 328 21.81 -23.51 1.13
N GLU A 329 21.43 -24.40 2.04
CA GLU A 329 21.19 -24.05 3.45
C GLU A 329 22.42 -24.27 4.32
N THR A 330 22.67 -23.36 5.26
CA THR A 330 23.60 -23.65 6.37
C THR A 330 22.86 -24.42 7.44
N VAL A 331 23.42 -25.57 7.79
CA VAL A 331 22.84 -26.47 8.79
C VAL A 331 23.57 -26.24 10.12
N PRO A 332 22.87 -25.90 11.22
CA PRO A 332 23.51 -25.74 12.52
C PRO A 332 24.30 -26.98 12.92
N GLY A 333 25.46 -26.77 13.56
CA GLY A 333 26.39 -27.86 13.84
C GLY A 333 27.22 -28.34 12.64
N TRP A 334 27.11 -27.70 11.47
CA TRP A 334 28.02 -27.89 10.35
C TRP A 334 28.81 -26.62 10.10
N THR A 335 30.14 -26.73 10.14
CA THR A 335 30.96 -25.66 9.59
C THR A 335 30.83 -25.66 8.07
N HIS A 336 30.75 -24.47 7.48
CA HIS A 336 30.54 -24.32 6.06
C HIS A 336 31.39 -23.21 5.46
N ASP A 337 31.71 -23.35 4.18
CA ASP A 337 32.33 -22.31 3.38
C ASP A 337 31.82 -22.35 1.94
N VAL A 338 32.05 -21.26 1.21
CA VAL A 338 31.68 -21.08 -0.19
C VAL A 338 32.86 -20.52 -0.95
N THR A 339 33.21 -21.15 -2.07
CA THR A 339 34.35 -20.76 -2.91
C THR A 339 33.86 -20.43 -4.31
N ASN A 340 34.28 -19.29 -4.85
CA ASN A 340 34.06 -19.00 -6.26
C ASN A 340 35.02 -19.85 -7.11
N VAL A 341 34.47 -20.83 -7.83
CA VAL A 341 35.22 -21.74 -8.70
C VAL A 341 35.15 -21.35 -10.18
N GLY A 342 34.45 -20.26 -10.49
CA GLY A 342 34.37 -19.70 -11.84
C GLY A 342 35.50 -18.71 -12.14
N ASN A 343 35.46 -18.17 -13.36
CA ASN A 343 36.45 -17.20 -13.86
C ASN A 343 36.02 -15.73 -13.69
N ASP A 344 34.77 -15.49 -13.33
CA ASP A 344 34.19 -14.16 -13.13
C ASP A 344 33.85 -13.91 -11.66
N GLU A 345 33.57 -12.65 -11.31
CA GLU A 345 33.01 -12.32 -9.99
C GLU A 345 31.65 -13.02 -9.78
N MET A 346 31.56 -13.75 -8.67
CA MET A 346 30.36 -14.44 -8.20
C MET A 346 29.50 -13.49 -7.37
N VAL A 347 28.17 -13.55 -7.54
CA VAL A 347 27.19 -12.81 -6.74
C VAL A 347 26.24 -13.80 -6.08
N VAL A 348 26.12 -13.73 -4.77
CA VAL A 348 25.29 -14.64 -3.97
C VAL A 348 24.35 -13.82 -3.11
N MET A 349 23.05 -14.10 -3.22
CA MET A 349 22.04 -13.60 -2.30
C MET A 349 22.02 -14.46 -1.05
N LEU A 350 21.86 -13.82 0.10
CA LEU A 350 21.88 -14.41 1.41
C LEU A 350 20.63 -13.99 2.17
N TRP A 351 19.92 -14.97 2.71
CA TRP A 351 18.96 -14.76 3.79
C TRP A 351 19.48 -15.42 5.06
N ALA A 352 19.43 -14.74 6.20
CA ALA A 352 19.67 -15.30 7.52
C ALA A 352 18.39 -15.24 8.36
N ASN A 353 18.13 -16.24 9.20
CA ASN A 353 16.89 -16.33 9.99
C ASN A 353 16.72 -15.25 11.08
N GLU A 354 17.79 -14.53 11.40
CA GLU A 354 17.80 -13.47 12.42
C GLU A 354 18.69 -12.29 11.98
N ILE A 355 18.45 -11.11 12.56
CA ILE A 355 19.30 -9.94 12.35
C ILE A 355 20.64 -10.17 13.05
N PHE A 356 21.74 -9.82 12.38
CA PHE A 356 23.08 -9.98 12.96
C PHE A 356 23.27 -9.11 14.22
N ASP A 357 23.48 -9.76 15.36
CA ASP A 357 23.88 -9.14 16.63
C ASP A 357 25.39 -9.30 16.84
N ARG A 358 26.10 -8.17 17.01
CA ARG A 358 27.56 -8.18 17.23
C ARG A 358 27.95 -8.68 18.62
N GLU A 359 27.10 -8.52 19.62
CA GLU A 359 27.36 -8.98 20.99
C GLU A 359 27.12 -10.49 21.12
N HIS A 360 26.17 -11.02 20.36
CA HIS A 360 25.80 -12.44 20.34
C HIS A 360 25.72 -12.98 18.89
N PRO A 361 26.86 -13.08 18.17
CA PRO A 361 26.87 -13.34 16.72
C PRO A 361 26.46 -14.75 16.31
N ASP A 362 26.37 -15.69 17.26
CA ASP A 362 26.20 -17.13 17.04
C ASP A 362 27.08 -17.68 15.90
N THR A 363 28.29 -17.16 15.76
CA THR A 363 29.19 -17.47 14.64
C THR A 363 30.56 -17.83 15.17
N TYR A 364 31.00 -19.07 14.93
CA TYR A 364 32.22 -19.61 15.52
C TYR A 364 33.18 -20.07 14.42
N ALA A 365 34.35 -19.45 14.36
CA ALA A 365 35.37 -19.77 13.38
C ALA A 365 35.82 -21.23 13.50
N ARG A 366 35.71 -21.99 12.40
CA ARG A 366 36.12 -23.38 12.31
C ARG A 366 36.34 -23.74 10.84
N PRO A 367 37.58 -23.89 10.35
CA PRO A 367 37.83 -24.25 8.96
C PRO A 367 37.15 -25.58 8.56
N VAL A 368 36.62 -25.66 7.34
CA VAL A 368 35.99 -26.89 6.81
C VAL A 368 37.03 -27.93 6.40
N GLY A 369 38.17 -27.50 5.85
CA GLY A 369 39.12 -28.37 5.16
C GLY A 369 38.69 -28.72 3.74
N THR A 370 39.61 -29.27 2.93
CA THR A 370 39.38 -29.61 1.50
C THR A 370 39.44 -31.12 1.22
N GLN A 371 39.65 -31.95 2.25
CA GLN A 371 39.77 -33.40 2.13
C GLN A 371 38.82 -34.07 3.11
N ALA A 372 38.11 -35.12 2.67
CA ALA A 372 37.15 -35.86 3.48
C ALA A 372 37.73 -36.35 4.81
#